data_AF-A0A3G3JY70-F1
#
_entry.id   AF-A0A3G3JY70-F1
#
_cell.length_a   1.000
_cell.length_b   1.000
_cell.length_c   1.000
_cell.angle_alpha   90.00
_cell.angle_beta   90.00
_cell.angle_gamma   90.00
#
_symmetry.space_group_name_H-M   'P 1'
#
loop_
_entity.id
_entity.type
_entity.pdbx_description
1 polymer ?
#
loop_
_entity_poly.entity_id
_entity_poly.type
_entity_poly.pdbx_seq_one_letter_code
_entity_poly.pdbx_strand_id
1 'polypeptide(L)'
;MNIAWRREWIHPYETPWSVFEKLILANRVERNELLKTFGSEGVQGIKNHIIGDRWRELRELRGFDSAALRTALDYDLTEHNHTTTSNIVSPLHYCKERLDSWFAPYLRWCEKCMNNGYHSWLHQFIMVRKCPNHEEYLLDACPGCRNQIPFLISNKQLSDPFTCKCGYRLADFTVERWQTWNTPIQSKDNMVELWLSDIWKSMHHEVRWLFIPNHVDLQLLTKPSQVKSTAHWPILSDKNELEYLRNEKMRERAFFENRNVFMSVDRYIRKKILKQHKNCIENMLELKKGEGAEFPPICPYAYAYVFWRKSILKIEHFYRTSRSDGIAPPKLFLFEYATKLIQDELKYYRSRFMEYSSIPIDRKEAAVNWLLNRITAEFCINFFNEWLRIAQEGAAEIKVPNWNEIHIMKANCFPRIAFKFNGNDPIGQIEFSRLQYEKDKSQCIYPSNNNKERRMLNKMKSFHPLKVAMKIMDNPSNENKKLKEYVDQYVNRLAF
;
A
#
# COMPACT_ATOMS: atom_id res chain seq x y z
N MET A 1 43.08 -8.45 10.84
CA MET A 1 43.11 -7.82 9.51
C MET A 1 43.47 -6.36 9.71
N ASN A 2 44.51 -5.84 9.06
CA ASN A 2 44.77 -4.40 9.05
C ASN A 2 43.78 -3.78 8.07
N ILE A 3 42.86 -2.94 8.56
CA ILE A 3 41.87 -2.27 7.71
C ILE A 3 42.22 -0.79 7.54
N ALA A 4 42.06 -0.29 6.32
CA ALA A 4 42.04 1.13 6.02
C ALA A 4 40.67 1.68 6.38
N TRP A 5 40.60 2.41 7.49
CA TRP A 5 39.38 3.01 7.99
C TRP A 5 39.65 4.32 8.72
N ARG A 6 38.67 5.22 8.71
CA ARG A 6 38.66 6.46 9.49
C ARG A 6 37.31 6.60 10.17
N ARG A 7 37.32 6.86 11.47
CA ARG A 7 36.10 7.04 12.27
C ARG A 7 35.22 8.17 11.72
N GLU A 8 35.84 9.24 11.22
CA GLU A 8 35.12 10.39 10.65
C GLU A 8 34.26 10.05 9.43
N TRP A 9 34.49 8.90 8.79
CA TRP A 9 33.67 8.45 7.66
C TRP A 9 32.26 8.01 8.08
N ILE A 10 31.95 7.89 9.38
CA ILE A 10 30.60 7.53 9.86
C ILE A 10 29.84 8.80 10.25
N HIS A 11 28.68 8.99 9.63
CA HIS A 11 27.81 10.14 9.86
C HIS A 11 26.62 9.83 10.78
N PRO A 12 25.97 10.86 11.36
CA PRO A 12 24.68 10.69 12.00
C PRO A 12 23.64 10.03 11.08
N TYR A 13 22.83 9.15 11.68
CA TYR A 13 21.81 8.37 10.99
C TYR A 13 22.32 7.45 9.89
N GLU A 14 23.62 7.21 9.76
CA GLU A 14 24.16 6.39 8.68
C GLU A 14 23.80 4.91 8.89
N THR A 15 23.43 4.23 7.80
CA THR A 15 23.15 2.80 7.85
C THR A 15 24.44 1.98 7.85
N PRO A 16 24.43 0.78 8.45
CA PRO A 16 25.51 -0.18 8.28
C PRO A 16 25.78 -0.56 6.81
N TRP A 17 24.78 -0.44 5.93
CA TRP A 17 24.96 -0.72 4.50
C TRP A 17 26.04 0.16 3.86
N SER A 18 25.94 1.49 3.94
CA SER A 18 26.97 2.35 3.34
C SER A 18 28.30 2.25 4.07
N VAL A 19 28.29 2.04 5.39
CA VAL A 19 29.53 1.80 6.17
C VAL A 19 30.27 0.57 5.64
N PHE A 20 29.58 -0.56 5.45
CA PHE A 20 30.20 -1.77 4.92
C PHE A 20 30.60 -1.63 3.45
N GLU A 21 29.79 -1.01 2.60
CA GLU A 21 30.16 -0.77 1.19
C GLU A 21 31.41 0.13 1.07
N LYS A 22 31.54 1.14 1.93
CA LYS A 22 32.77 1.94 2.05
C LYS A 22 33.97 1.10 2.50
N LEU A 23 33.79 0.25 3.50
CA LEU A 23 34.84 -0.63 4.00
C LEU A 23 35.33 -1.60 2.91
N ILE A 24 34.40 -2.19 2.16
CA ILE A 24 34.66 -3.09 1.02
C ILE A 24 35.43 -2.35 -0.07
N LEU A 25 35.02 -1.14 -0.43
CA LEU A 25 35.71 -0.33 -1.44
C LEU A 25 37.14 0.04 -1.00
N ALA A 26 37.31 0.54 0.22
CA ALA A 26 38.60 1.01 0.72
C ALA A 26 39.62 -0.12 0.91
N ASN A 27 39.14 -1.32 1.24
CA ASN A 27 40.00 -2.48 1.56
C ASN A 27 40.06 -3.52 0.44
N ARG A 28 39.29 -3.35 -0.64
CA ARG A 28 39.19 -4.30 -1.76
C ARG A 28 38.88 -5.73 -1.31
N VAL A 29 37.97 -5.86 -0.35
CA VAL A 29 37.52 -7.16 0.17
C VAL A 29 36.14 -7.51 -0.37
N GLU A 30 35.78 -8.79 -0.37
CA GLU A 30 34.41 -9.19 -0.71
C GLU A 30 33.44 -9.13 0.48
N ARG A 31 32.14 -8.97 0.19
CA ARG A 31 31.06 -8.98 1.21
C ARG A 31 31.07 -10.23 2.09
N ASN A 32 31.38 -11.40 1.52
CA ASN A 32 31.46 -12.65 2.27
C ASN A 32 32.69 -12.72 3.17
N GLU A 33 33.81 -12.15 2.73
CA GLU A 33 35.03 -12.09 3.53
C GLU A 33 34.86 -11.13 4.70
N LEU A 34 34.23 -9.97 4.47
CA LEU A 34 33.84 -9.03 5.53
C LEU A 34 32.98 -9.75 6.57
N LEU A 35 31.94 -10.47 6.14
CA LEU A 35 31.04 -11.19 7.03
C LEU A 35 31.73 -12.34 7.78
N LYS A 36 32.73 -13.00 7.21
CA LYS A 36 33.53 -14.02 7.91
C LYS A 36 34.51 -13.40 8.90
N THR A 37 35.09 -12.26 8.55
CA THR A 37 36.10 -11.57 9.35
C THR A 37 35.50 -10.94 10.60
N PHE A 38 34.34 -10.30 10.46
CA PHE A 38 33.63 -9.63 11.55
C PHE A 38 32.40 -10.41 12.00
N GLY A 39 32.26 -11.66 11.57
CA GLY A 39 31.10 -12.50 11.88
C GLY A 39 31.08 -12.92 13.34
N SER A 40 29.89 -13.10 13.89
CA SER A 40 29.70 -13.74 15.19
C SER A 40 30.17 -15.20 15.18
N GLU A 41 30.31 -15.84 16.35
CA GLU A 41 30.68 -17.26 16.45
C GLU A 41 29.81 -18.16 15.57
N GLY A 42 28.49 -17.86 15.52
CA GLY A 42 27.53 -18.58 14.70
C GLY A 42 27.75 -18.44 13.20
N VAL A 43 28.37 -17.36 12.74
CA VAL A 43 28.77 -17.14 11.34
C VAL A 43 30.12 -17.77 11.05
N GLN A 44 31.10 -17.63 11.96
CA GLN A 44 32.43 -18.23 11.82
C GLN A 44 32.37 -19.76 11.79
N GLY A 45 31.42 -20.38 12.49
CA GLY A 45 31.20 -21.83 12.47
C GLY A 45 30.58 -22.38 11.19
N ILE A 46 30.14 -21.54 10.25
CA ILE A 46 29.50 -21.99 9.01
C ILE A 46 30.57 -22.50 8.03
N LYS A 47 30.62 -23.83 7.87
CA LYS A 47 31.57 -24.51 6.97
C LYS A 47 31.25 -24.33 5.47
N ASN A 48 29.98 -24.10 5.14
CA ASN A 48 29.55 -23.92 3.75
C ASN A 48 29.73 -22.46 3.29
N HIS A 49 29.99 -22.26 1.99
CA HIS A 49 30.07 -20.90 1.41
C HIS A 49 28.73 -20.15 1.38
N ILE A 50 27.62 -20.83 1.70
CA ILE A 50 26.27 -20.26 1.67
C ILE A 50 25.88 -19.79 3.07
N ILE A 51 26.11 -18.51 3.33
CA ILE A 51 25.62 -17.82 4.54
C ILE A 51 24.21 -17.29 4.26
N GLY A 52 23.23 -17.71 5.07
CA GLY A 52 21.81 -17.32 4.91
C GLY A 52 21.52 -15.86 5.27
N ASP A 53 20.41 -15.32 4.75
CA ASP A 53 20.03 -13.90 4.87
C ASP A 53 19.88 -13.42 6.31
N ARG A 54 19.51 -14.31 7.24
CA ARG A 54 19.40 -13.97 8.68
C ARG A 54 20.70 -13.43 9.27
N TRP A 55 21.84 -13.81 8.71
CA TRP A 55 23.17 -13.37 9.14
C TRP A 55 23.68 -12.18 8.32
N ARG A 56 22.98 -11.81 7.25
CA ARG A 56 23.34 -10.72 6.34
C ARG A 56 22.50 -9.46 6.56
N GLU A 57 21.54 -9.53 7.47
CA GLU A 57 20.64 -8.44 7.79
C GLU A 57 21.41 -7.30 8.48
N LEU A 58 21.02 -6.07 8.18
CA LEU A 58 21.74 -4.85 8.57
C LEU A 58 20.98 -4.00 9.59
N ARG A 59 19.85 -4.49 10.10
CA ARG A 59 19.00 -3.79 11.06
C ARG A 59 19.42 -4.05 12.49
N GLU A 60 19.74 -5.28 12.83
CA GLU A 60 20.17 -5.66 14.19
C GLU A 60 21.62 -6.12 14.22
N LEU A 61 22.23 -6.34 13.05
CA LEU A 61 23.61 -6.81 12.89
C LEU A 61 23.86 -8.15 13.61
N ARG A 62 22.85 -9.04 13.68
CA ARG A 62 22.95 -10.34 14.38
C ARG A 62 24.04 -11.25 13.84
N GLY A 63 24.43 -11.05 12.59
CA GLY A 63 25.53 -11.78 11.95
C GLY A 63 26.93 -11.35 12.36
N PHE A 64 27.07 -10.26 13.12
CA PHE A 64 28.36 -9.65 13.40
C PHE A 64 28.76 -9.75 14.87
N ASP A 65 30.06 -9.83 15.11
CA ASP A 65 30.66 -9.64 16.42
C ASP A 65 30.82 -8.14 16.67
N SER A 66 30.07 -7.62 17.65
CA SER A 66 30.07 -6.19 17.99
C SER A 66 31.41 -5.71 18.54
N ALA A 67 32.14 -6.55 19.28
CA ALA A 67 33.45 -6.19 19.81
C ALA A 67 34.48 -6.10 18.69
N ALA A 68 34.48 -7.09 17.78
CA ALA A 68 35.36 -7.08 16.61
C ALA A 68 35.11 -5.87 15.70
N LEU A 69 33.84 -5.55 15.42
CA LEU A 69 33.47 -4.36 14.65
C LEU A 69 33.91 -3.08 15.36
N ARG A 70 33.68 -2.96 16.66
CA ARG A 70 34.04 -1.77 17.44
C ARG A 70 35.54 -1.52 17.44
N THR A 71 36.34 -2.56 17.64
CA THR A 71 37.81 -2.46 17.58
C THR A 71 38.28 -2.07 16.19
N ALA A 72 37.69 -2.64 15.14
CA ALA A 72 38.09 -2.36 13.77
C ALA A 72 37.73 -0.93 13.34
N LEU A 73 36.50 -0.50 13.62
CA LEU A 73 35.97 0.78 13.14
C LEU A 73 36.32 1.97 14.05
N ASP A 74 36.90 1.72 15.23
CA ASP A 74 36.99 2.68 16.34
C ASP A 74 35.63 3.35 16.63
N TYR A 75 34.56 2.56 16.50
CA TYR A 75 33.18 3.05 16.55
C TYR A 75 32.20 1.95 16.88
N ASP A 76 31.28 2.21 17.80
CA ASP A 76 30.23 1.26 18.17
C ASP A 76 29.07 1.31 17.16
N LEU A 77 29.25 0.63 16.03
CA LEU A 77 28.27 0.61 14.95
C LEU A 77 26.94 -0.03 15.40
N THR A 78 27.00 -1.03 16.29
CA THR A 78 25.81 -1.72 16.80
C THR A 78 24.98 -0.79 17.67
N GLU A 79 25.60 -0.09 18.63
CA GLU A 79 24.89 0.88 19.46
C GLU A 79 24.36 2.04 18.62
N HIS A 80 25.18 2.61 17.73
CA HIS A 80 24.74 3.67 16.82
C HIS A 80 23.48 3.28 16.05
N ASN A 81 23.48 2.08 15.50
CA ASN A 81 22.38 1.56 14.70
C ASN A 81 21.10 1.36 15.54
N HIS A 82 21.23 0.80 16.74
CA HIS A 82 20.14 0.63 17.70
C HIS A 82 19.57 1.98 18.17
N THR A 83 20.42 2.90 18.65
CA THR A 83 20.02 4.24 19.07
C THR A 83 19.31 4.99 17.93
N THR A 84 19.86 4.94 16.72
CA THR A 84 19.32 5.64 15.54
C THR A 84 17.93 5.15 15.17
N THR A 85 17.76 3.83 14.99
CA THR A 85 16.48 3.24 14.61
C THR A 85 15.43 3.43 15.69
N SER A 86 15.80 3.27 16.97
CA SER A 86 14.94 3.56 18.12
C SER A 86 14.50 5.01 18.15
N ASN A 87 15.41 5.96 17.94
CA ASN A 87 15.08 7.40 17.91
C ASN A 87 14.14 7.77 16.75
N ILE A 88 14.31 7.17 15.58
CA ILE A 88 13.42 7.41 14.42
C ILE A 88 12.00 6.90 14.72
N VAL A 89 11.87 5.76 15.40
CA VAL A 89 10.58 5.09 15.67
C VAL A 89 9.98 5.51 17.01
N SER A 90 10.71 6.21 17.88
CA SER A 90 10.28 6.56 19.23
C SER A 90 8.90 7.23 19.30
N PRO A 91 8.51 8.14 18.38
CA PRO A 91 7.17 8.73 18.41
C PRO A 91 6.04 7.72 18.14
N LEU A 92 6.37 6.50 17.70
CA LEU A 92 5.46 5.42 17.31
C LEU A 92 5.59 4.17 18.18
N HIS A 93 6.35 4.21 19.28
CA HIS A 93 6.51 3.06 20.18
C HIS A 93 5.18 2.48 20.70
N TYR A 94 4.15 3.33 20.83
CA TYR A 94 2.81 2.89 21.24
C TYR A 94 2.16 1.93 20.22
N CYS A 95 2.61 1.92 18.97
CA CYS A 95 2.04 1.07 17.93
C CYS A 95 2.35 -0.42 18.12
N LYS A 96 3.38 -0.77 18.92
CA LYS A 96 3.87 -2.15 19.14
C LYS A 96 4.06 -2.95 17.83
N GLU A 97 4.32 -2.25 16.74
CA GLU A 97 4.71 -2.87 15.48
C GLU A 97 6.16 -3.35 15.60
N ARG A 98 6.50 -4.41 14.88
CA ARG A 98 7.88 -4.89 14.88
C ARG A 98 8.80 -3.83 14.26
N LEU A 99 10.01 -3.68 14.77
CA LEU A 99 10.94 -2.65 14.26
C LEU A 99 11.17 -2.79 12.75
N ASP A 100 11.25 -4.01 12.24
CA ASP A 100 11.46 -4.29 10.82
C ASP A 100 10.30 -3.87 9.91
N SER A 101 9.09 -3.67 10.43
CA SER A 101 7.97 -3.17 9.61
C SER A 101 8.05 -1.68 9.34
N TRP A 102 8.91 -0.93 10.03
CA TRP A 102 9.09 0.51 9.84
C TRP A 102 10.16 0.85 8.80
N PHE A 103 10.96 -0.13 8.38
CA PHE A 103 12.07 0.08 7.45
C PHE A 103 11.91 -0.82 6.22
N ALA A 104 12.14 -0.24 5.04
CA ALA A 104 11.98 -1.00 3.80
C ALA A 104 12.95 -2.19 3.73
N PRO A 105 12.51 -3.35 3.22
CA PRO A 105 13.38 -4.53 3.08
C PRO A 105 14.38 -4.42 1.92
N TYR A 106 14.19 -3.43 1.05
CA TYR A 106 15.06 -3.14 -0.11
C TYR A 106 15.74 -1.79 0.09
N LEU A 107 16.90 -1.63 -0.55
CA LEU A 107 17.66 -0.39 -0.57
C LEU A 107 16.82 0.73 -1.19
N ARG A 108 16.63 1.81 -0.44
CA ARG A 108 16.05 3.05 -0.96
C ARG A 108 17.05 4.16 -0.79
N TRP A 109 17.36 4.91 -1.84
CA TRP A 109 18.47 5.85 -1.77
C TRP A 109 18.24 7.14 -2.55
N CYS A 110 19.04 8.14 -2.20
CA CYS A 110 19.21 9.38 -2.95
C CYS A 110 20.55 9.32 -3.68
N GLU A 111 20.56 9.59 -4.99
CA GLU A 111 21.78 9.54 -5.80
C GLU A 111 22.85 10.52 -5.30
N LYS A 112 22.44 11.73 -4.90
CA LYS A 112 23.36 12.74 -4.35
C LYS A 112 24.01 12.31 -3.03
N CYS A 113 23.24 11.71 -2.12
CA CYS A 113 23.82 11.15 -0.89
C CYS A 113 24.75 9.97 -1.20
N MET A 114 24.34 9.10 -2.12
CA MET A 114 25.09 7.90 -2.48
C MET A 114 26.46 8.26 -3.08
N ASN A 115 26.53 9.31 -3.93
CA ASN A 115 27.78 9.85 -4.47
C ASN A 115 28.72 10.43 -3.41
N ASN A 116 28.24 10.71 -2.20
CA ASN A 116 29.09 11.09 -1.06
C ASN A 116 29.45 9.89 -0.17
N GLY A 117 29.13 8.66 -0.59
CA GLY A 117 29.35 7.44 0.19
C GLY A 117 28.43 7.32 1.40
N TYR A 118 27.27 7.99 1.39
CA TYR A 118 26.34 8.03 2.51
C TYR A 118 24.98 7.46 2.17
N HIS A 119 24.45 6.65 3.09
CA HIS A 119 23.09 6.16 3.04
C HIS A 119 22.48 6.20 4.46
N SER A 120 21.35 6.88 4.62
CA SER A 120 20.71 7.14 5.91
C SER A 120 19.62 6.13 6.26
N TRP A 121 19.44 5.87 7.55
CA TRP A 121 18.25 5.19 8.09
C TRP A 121 16.95 5.94 7.75
N LEU A 122 17.02 7.26 7.57
CA LEU A 122 15.88 8.06 7.10
C LEU A 122 15.52 7.71 5.65
N HIS A 123 16.46 7.29 4.81
CA HIS A 123 16.12 6.77 3.50
C HIS A 123 15.38 5.44 3.60
N GLN A 124 15.62 4.66 4.65
CA GLN A 124 14.97 3.37 4.87
C GLN A 124 13.65 3.43 5.61
N PHE A 125 13.40 4.49 6.37
CA PHE A 125 12.17 4.67 7.12
C PHE A 125 10.97 4.87 6.18
N ILE A 126 10.00 3.95 6.19
CA ILE A 126 8.96 3.84 5.14
C ILE A 126 8.11 5.10 4.95
N MET A 127 8.01 5.93 5.99
CA MET A 127 7.25 7.18 5.98
C MET A 127 7.97 8.34 5.27
N VAL A 128 9.28 8.20 5.02
CA VAL A 128 10.09 9.17 4.30
C VAL A 128 10.22 8.72 2.85
N ARG A 129 9.68 9.54 1.93
CA ARG A 129 9.68 9.29 0.48
C ARG A 129 10.67 10.14 -0.29
N LYS A 130 11.06 11.26 0.30
CA LYS A 130 12.05 12.20 -0.24
C LYS A 130 13.28 12.19 0.64
N CYS A 131 14.45 12.38 0.04
CA CYS A 131 15.68 12.55 0.77
C CYS A 131 15.58 13.77 1.70
N PRO A 132 15.80 13.62 3.01
CA PRO A 132 15.78 14.75 3.94
C PRO A 132 16.84 15.82 3.64
N ASN A 133 17.92 15.44 2.94
CA ASN A 133 19.07 16.30 2.68
C ASN A 133 18.98 17.03 1.33
N HIS A 134 18.21 16.47 0.38
CA HIS A 134 18.17 16.92 -1.02
C HIS A 134 16.75 17.15 -1.55
N GLU A 135 15.71 16.78 -0.80
CA GLU A 135 14.28 16.94 -1.12
C GLU A 135 13.80 16.24 -2.42
N GLU A 136 14.61 15.34 -2.95
CA GLU A 136 14.32 14.51 -4.13
C GLU A 136 13.71 13.17 -3.73
N TYR A 137 12.87 12.59 -4.60
CA TYR A 137 12.31 11.27 -4.37
C TYR A 137 13.40 10.22 -4.26
N LEU A 138 13.27 9.33 -3.28
CA LEU A 138 14.16 8.20 -3.11
C LEU A 138 13.90 7.17 -4.21
N LEU A 139 14.97 6.68 -4.82
CA LEU A 139 14.94 5.51 -5.70
C LEU A 139 14.79 4.25 -4.84
N ASP A 140 13.99 3.29 -5.29
CA ASP A 140 13.79 1.99 -4.63
C ASP A 140 14.11 0.79 -5.55
N ALA A 141 14.56 1.08 -6.77
CA ALA A 141 14.95 0.13 -7.79
C ALA A 141 16.09 0.70 -8.64
N CYS A 142 16.93 -0.18 -9.17
CA CYS A 142 18.03 0.23 -10.04
C CYS A 142 17.50 0.92 -11.31
N PRO A 143 17.94 2.14 -11.66
CA PRO A 143 17.50 2.80 -12.91
C PRO A 143 17.84 2.01 -14.17
N GLY A 144 18.96 1.28 -14.18
CA GLY A 144 19.38 0.43 -15.30
C GLY A 144 18.49 -0.80 -15.54
N CYS A 145 18.29 -1.65 -14.53
CA CYS A 145 17.58 -2.94 -14.70
C CYS A 145 16.22 -3.04 -14.00
N ARG A 146 15.81 -2.00 -13.25
CA ARG A 146 14.58 -1.92 -12.44
C ARG A 146 14.46 -2.97 -11.32
N ASN A 147 15.49 -3.76 -11.07
CA ASN A 147 15.51 -4.68 -9.93
C ASN A 147 15.73 -3.93 -8.63
N GLN A 148 15.01 -4.36 -7.58
CA GLN A 148 15.21 -3.89 -6.21
C GLN A 148 16.45 -4.56 -5.61
N ILE A 149 17.25 -3.80 -4.87
CA ILE A 149 18.46 -4.30 -4.19
C ILE A 149 18.07 -4.66 -2.76
N PRO A 150 18.19 -5.92 -2.30
CA PRO A 150 17.89 -6.26 -0.90
C PRO A 150 18.75 -5.46 0.07
N PHE A 151 18.17 -4.97 1.17
CA PHE A 151 18.91 -4.27 2.22
C PHE A 151 19.67 -5.28 3.11
N LEU A 152 20.68 -5.92 2.52
CA LEU A 152 21.49 -6.98 3.09
C LEU A 152 22.95 -6.80 2.63
N ILE A 153 23.91 -7.32 3.41
CA ILE A 153 25.29 -7.47 2.94
C ILE A 153 25.42 -8.73 2.08
N SER A 154 25.13 -8.59 0.78
CA SER A 154 25.13 -9.73 -0.14
C SER A 154 25.49 -9.36 -1.58
N ASN A 155 26.04 -10.33 -2.30
CA ASN A 155 26.26 -10.24 -3.75
C ASN A 155 25.01 -10.65 -4.54
N LYS A 156 23.79 -10.53 -3.99
CA LYS A 156 22.56 -10.94 -4.69
C LYS A 156 22.23 -10.02 -5.87
N GLN A 157 22.34 -8.70 -5.67
CA GLN A 157 22.03 -7.67 -6.67
C GLN A 157 23.16 -6.66 -6.91
N LEU A 158 24.29 -6.81 -6.21
CA LEU A 158 25.49 -5.98 -6.37
C LEU A 158 26.63 -6.83 -6.91
N SER A 159 27.39 -6.29 -7.86
CA SER A 159 28.66 -6.90 -8.34
C SER A 159 29.82 -6.37 -7.52
N ASP A 160 29.91 -5.05 -7.41
CA ASP A 160 31.01 -4.32 -6.77
C ASP A 160 30.44 -3.36 -5.71
N PRO A 161 31.28 -2.70 -4.89
CA PRO A 161 30.81 -1.63 -4.04
C PRO A 161 29.99 -0.61 -4.83
N PHE A 162 28.81 -0.25 -4.33
CA PHE A 162 27.94 0.74 -4.97
C PHE A 162 27.63 0.46 -6.44
N THR A 163 27.66 -0.79 -6.90
CA THR A 163 27.40 -1.14 -8.31
C THR A 163 26.42 -2.29 -8.41
N CYS A 164 25.30 -2.05 -9.11
CA CYS A 164 24.32 -3.08 -9.41
C CYS A 164 24.92 -4.12 -10.36
N LYS A 165 24.48 -5.37 -10.25
CA LYS A 165 24.87 -6.45 -11.17
C LYS A 165 24.65 -6.17 -12.65
N CYS A 166 23.73 -5.26 -12.99
CA CYS A 166 23.54 -4.85 -14.38
C CYS A 166 24.62 -3.86 -14.88
N GLY A 167 25.56 -3.46 -14.04
CA GLY A 167 26.60 -2.48 -14.33
C GLY A 167 26.23 -1.04 -13.97
N TYR A 168 24.98 -0.76 -13.58
CA TYR A 168 24.61 0.57 -13.12
C TYR A 168 25.36 0.92 -11.82
N ARG A 169 26.11 2.01 -11.86
CA ARG A 169 26.83 2.56 -10.70
C ARG A 169 25.86 3.40 -9.87
N LEU A 170 25.60 2.98 -8.63
CA LEU A 170 24.82 3.74 -7.66
C LEU A 170 25.61 4.98 -7.18
N ALA A 171 26.94 4.87 -7.18
CA ALA A 171 27.87 5.98 -7.00
C ALA A 171 29.17 5.72 -7.77
N ASP A 172 29.85 6.81 -8.17
CA ASP A 172 31.13 6.72 -8.87
C ASP A 172 32.26 7.37 -8.05
N PHE A 173 33.18 6.53 -7.55
CA PHE A 173 34.35 6.95 -6.78
C PHE A 173 35.66 6.80 -7.57
N THR A 174 35.61 6.70 -8.90
CA THR A 174 36.82 6.50 -9.72
C THR A 174 37.77 7.70 -9.68
N VAL A 175 37.23 8.93 -9.59
CA VAL A 175 38.00 10.18 -9.61
C VAL A 175 38.31 10.67 -8.19
N GLU A 176 37.29 10.95 -7.38
CA GLU A 176 37.44 11.58 -6.06
C GLU A 176 37.77 10.56 -4.93
N ARG A 177 37.71 9.26 -5.24
CA ARG A 177 37.87 8.17 -4.26
C ARG A 177 36.98 8.41 -3.03
N TRP A 178 37.56 8.41 -1.84
CA TRP A 178 36.87 8.60 -0.56
C TRP A 178 37.10 10.00 0.04
N GLN A 179 37.53 10.99 -0.75
CA GLN A 179 37.81 12.34 -0.24
C GLN A 179 36.54 13.05 0.27
N THR A 180 35.39 12.74 -0.32
CA THR A 180 34.09 13.35 0.01
C THR A 180 33.35 12.66 1.16
N TRP A 181 33.87 11.54 1.67
CA TRP A 181 33.20 10.79 2.74
C TRP A 181 33.19 11.52 4.09
N ASN A 182 34.01 12.56 4.25
CA ASN A 182 33.99 13.43 5.44
C ASN A 182 33.13 14.69 5.27
N THR A 183 32.48 14.88 4.11
CA THR A 183 31.65 16.05 3.88
C THR A 183 30.44 16.02 4.82
N PRO A 184 30.22 17.06 5.65
CA PRO A 184 29.09 17.10 6.56
C PRO A 184 27.77 17.00 5.80
N ILE A 185 26.87 16.16 6.31
CA ILE A 185 25.53 15.98 5.76
C ILE A 185 24.54 16.52 6.79
N GLN A 186 23.81 17.56 6.41
CA GLN A 186 22.76 18.16 7.23
C GLN A 186 21.40 17.96 6.57
N SER A 187 20.40 17.62 7.38
CA SER A 187 19.01 17.61 6.96
C SER A 187 18.60 19.02 6.53
N LYS A 188 17.85 19.11 5.44
CA LYS A 188 17.16 20.33 5.01
C LYS A 188 15.65 20.23 5.23
N ASP A 189 15.15 19.03 5.56
CA ASP A 189 13.74 18.76 5.77
C ASP A 189 13.33 19.10 7.21
N ASN A 190 12.71 20.26 7.37
CA ASN A 190 12.15 20.73 8.64
C ASN A 190 11.18 19.73 9.29
N MET A 191 10.52 18.87 8.52
CA MET A 191 9.56 17.88 9.06
C MET A 191 10.28 16.71 9.72
N VAL A 192 11.39 16.28 9.12
CA VAL A 192 12.24 15.23 9.70
C VAL A 192 12.91 15.76 10.98
N GLU A 193 13.41 16.99 10.95
CA GLU A 193 13.98 17.62 12.15
C GLU A 193 12.95 17.77 13.27
N LEU A 194 11.74 18.24 12.94
CA LEU A 194 10.63 18.32 13.90
C LEU A 194 10.31 16.93 14.47
N TRP A 195 10.16 15.91 13.62
CA TRP A 195 9.87 14.53 14.02
C TRP A 195 10.87 13.96 15.02
N LEU A 196 12.16 14.25 14.81
CA LEU A 196 13.25 13.75 15.64
C LEU A 196 13.47 14.58 16.92
N SER A 197 12.90 15.78 17.00
CA SER A 197 13.07 16.70 18.12
C SER A 197 12.38 16.21 19.41
N ASP A 198 12.99 16.50 20.55
CA ASP A 198 12.41 16.16 21.86
C ASP A 198 11.19 17.02 22.22
N ILE A 199 11.11 18.24 21.66
CA ILE A 199 9.92 19.09 21.75
C ILE A 199 8.72 18.37 21.12
N TRP A 200 8.89 17.80 19.94
CA TRP A 200 7.80 17.06 19.30
C TRP A 200 7.38 15.83 20.10
N LYS A 201 8.34 15.05 20.58
CA LYS A 201 8.10 13.84 21.40
C LYS A 201 7.35 14.18 22.69
N SER A 202 7.76 15.24 23.39
CA SER A 202 7.12 15.68 24.64
C SER A 202 5.72 16.23 24.41
N MET A 203 5.50 17.06 23.38
CA MET A 203 4.18 17.61 23.04
C MET A 203 3.16 16.54 22.64
N HIS A 204 3.62 15.39 22.12
CA HIS A 204 2.76 14.37 21.54
C HIS A 204 2.71 13.06 22.34
N HIS A 205 3.19 13.05 23.59
CA HIS A 205 3.22 11.83 24.41
C HIS A 205 1.84 11.19 24.66
N GLU A 206 0.75 11.98 24.69
CA GLU A 206 -0.64 11.48 24.78
C GLU A 206 -1.34 11.34 23.43
N VAL A 207 -0.74 11.89 22.38
CA VAL A 207 -1.30 11.84 21.04
C VAL A 207 -1.08 10.45 20.46
N ARG A 208 -2.10 9.92 19.81
CA ARG A 208 -2.06 8.66 19.07
C ARG A 208 -2.41 8.95 17.63
N TRP A 209 -1.66 8.31 16.74
CA TRP A 209 -1.92 8.29 15.32
C TRP A 209 -2.32 6.90 14.86
N LEU A 210 -3.35 6.85 14.02
CA LEU A 210 -3.81 5.63 13.38
C LEU A 210 -3.69 5.76 11.86
N PHE A 211 -2.91 4.85 11.27
CA PHE A 211 -2.59 4.81 9.85
C PHE A 211 -2.03 3.42 9.48
N ILE A 212 -1.94 3.12 8.18
CA ILE A 212 -1.19 1.96 7.68
C ILE A 212 0.22 2.42 7.34
N PRO A 213 1.28 1.81 7.90
CA PRO A 213 2.65 2.29 7.71
C PRO A 213 3.08 2.45 6.24
N ASN A 214 2.69 1.52 5.37
CA ASN A 214 3.02 1.57 3.93
C ASN A 214 2.21 2.63 3.14
N HIS A 215 1.15 3.18 3.73
CA HIS A 215 0.26 4.15 3.09
C HIS A 215 0.28 5.51 3.76
N VAL A 216 1.21 5.78 4.67
CA VAL A 216 1.37 7.09 5.30
C VAL A 216 2.62 7.80 4.76
N ASP A 217 2.66 9.11 4.93
CA ASP A 217 3.82 9.96 4.67
C ASP A 217 4.09 10.75 5.95
N LEU A 218 5.36 10.98 6.28
CA LEU A 218 5.75 11.70 7.49
C LEU A 218 5.09 13.09 7.58
N GLN A 219 4.84 13.72 6.42
CA GLN A 219 4.17 15.02 6.37
C GLN A 219 2.75 15.01 6.95
N LEU A 220 2.05 13.86 6.94
CA LEU A 220 0.72 13.73 7.53
C LEU A 220 0.74 13.79 9.06
N LEU A 221 1.87 13.41 9.67
CA LEU A 221 2.02 13.38 11.11
C LEU A 221 2.60 14.68 11.67
N THR A 222 3.39 15.40 10.87
CA THR A 222 4.16 16.57 11.30
C THR A 222 3.51 17.91 10.93
N LYS A 223 2.75 17.98 9.83
CA LYS A 223 2.07 19.21 9.40
C LYS A 223 0.66 19.34 10.01
N PRO A 224 0.18 20.57 10.23
CA PRO A 224 -1.23 20.80 10.49
C PRO A 224 -2.07 20.24 9.33
N SER A 225 -3.14 19.51 9.64
CA SER A 225 -3.98 18.88 8.62
C SER A 225 -4.56 19.92 7.66
N GLN A 226 -4.40 19.69 6.35
CA GLN A 226 -5.00 20.55 5.31
C GLN A 226 -6.53 20.50 5.30
N VAL A 227 -7.12 19.41 5.82
CA VAL A 227 -8.55 19.22 5.98
C VAL A 227 -8.75 18.64 7.37
N LYS A 228 -9.22 19.43 8.33
CA LYS A 228 -9.61 18.95 9.66
C LYS A 228 -11.12 18.73 9.69
N SER A 229 -11.53 17.54 10.07
CA SER A 229 -12.91 17.28 10.51
C SER A 229 -12.81 16.69 11.90
N THR A 230 -13.47 17.32 12.86
CA THR A 230 -13.69 16.76 14.18
C THR A 230 -15.04 16.07 14.16
N ALA A 231 -15.14 14.92 14.82
CA ALA A 231 -16.42 14.29 15.07
C ALA A 231 -16.60 14.07 16.56
N HIS A 232 -17.81 14.38 17.04
CA HIS A 232 -18.25 14.16 18.41
C HIS A 232 -19.29 13.05 18.40
N TRP A 233 -19.15 12.09 19.31
CA TRP A 233 -20.01 10.90 19.35
C TRP A 233 -21.02 11.03 20.49
N PRO A 234 -22.31 10.78 20.23
CA PRO A 234 -23.31 10.75 21.29
C PRO A 234 -22.99 9.63 22.29
N ILE A 235 -23.27 9.88 23.57
CA ILE A 235 -23.21 8.87 24.63
C ILE A 235 -24.35 7.87 24.38
N LEU A 236 -24.03 6.58 24.30
CA LEU A 236 -25.08 5.54 24.33
C LEU A 236 -25.62 5.50 25.76
N SER A 237 -26.78 6.11 25.98
CA SER A 237 -27.34 6.32 27.32
C SER A 237 -28.12 5.11 27.86
N ASP A 238 -28.31 4.06 27.07
CA ASP A 238 -29.18 2.94 27.44
C ASP A 238 -28.39 1.72 27.94
N LYS A 239 -28.77 1.15 29.08
CA LYS A 239 -28.17 -0.08 29.64
C LYS A 239 -28.33 -1.27 28.68
N ASN A 240 -29.38 -1.29 27.86
CA ASN A 240 -29.56 -2.28 26.80
C ASN A 240 -28.55 -2.10 25.65
N GLU A 241 -28.06 -0.88 25.39
CA GLU A 241 -27.02 -0.62 24.39
C GLU A 241 -25.62 -1.05 24.86
N LEU A 242 -25.36 -1.08 26.17
CA LEU A 242 -24.11 -1.61 26.73
C LEU A 242 -24.04 -3.15 26.64
N GLU A 243 -25.17 -3.84 26.77
CA GLU A 243 -25.28 -5.29 26.53
C GLU A 243 -25.27 -5.63 25.03
N TYR A 244 -25.78 -4.72 24.19
CA TYR A 244 -25.72 -4.75 22.73
C TYR A 244 -24.28 -4.72 22.17
N LEU A 245 -23.36 -4.01 22.85
CA LEU A 245 -21.93 -3.95 22.50
C LEU A 245 -21.17 -5.27 22.72
N ARG A 246 -21.79 -6.27 23.37
CA ARG A 246 -21.18 -7.59 23.62
C ARG A 246 -21.50 -8.65 22.54
N ASN A 247 -22.34 -8.34 21.54
CA ASN A 247 -23.02 -9.36 20.72
C ASN A 247 -22.95 -9.19 19.18
N GLU A 248 -23.46 -10.21 18.47
CA GLU A 248 -23.63 -10.34 17.02
C GLU A 248 -24.10 -9.09 16.28
N LYS A 249 -25.01 -8.34 16.88
CA LYS A 249 -25.56 -7.08 16.34
C LYS A 249 -24.50 -6.01 16.05
N MET A 250 -23.39 -6.00 16.78
CA MET A 250 -22.28 -5.07 16.52
C MET A 250 -21.55 -5.39 15.21
N ARG A 251 -21.35 -6.67 14.92
CA ARG A 251 -20.74 -7.13 13.66
C ARG A 251 -21.65 -6.81 12.49
N GLU A 252 -22.94 -7.03 12.66
CA GLU A 252 -23.95 -6.65 11.67
C GLU A 252 -23.96 -5.14 11.42
N ARG A 253 -23.93 -4.32 12.48
CA ARG A 253 -23.89 -2.86 12.35
C ARG A 253 -22.68 -2.39 11.55
N ALA A 254 -21.48 -2.89 11.86
CA ALA A 254 -20.26 -2.54 11.13
C ALA A 254 -20.37 -2.90 9.63
N PHE A 255 -20.95 -4.06 9.32
CA PHE A 255 -21.23 -4.48 7.95
C PHE A 255 -22.22 -3.54 7.25
N PHE A 256 -23.36 -3.24 7.88
CA PHE A 256 -24.41 -2.41 7.29
C PHE A 256 -23.98 -0.94 7.11
N GLU A 257 -23.23 -0.38 8.05
CA GLU A 257 -22.67 0.97 7.91
C GLU A 257 -21.67 1.03 6.75
N ASN A 258 -20.75 0.06 6.66
CA ASN A 258 -19.82 -0.04 5.53
C ASN A 258 -20.56 -0.19 4.18
N ARG A 259 -21.60 -1.02 4.15
CA ARG A 259 -22.48 -1.18 2.98
C ARG A 259 -23.15 0.15 2.60
N ASN A 260 -23.69 0.89 3.56
CA ASN A 260 -24.38 2.15 3.31
C ASN A 260 -23.45 3.22 2.73
N VAL A 261 -22.20 3.26 3.20
CA VAL A 261 -21.16 4.13 2.63
C VAL A 261 -20.83 3.73 1.21
N PHE A 262 -20.55 2.44 0.97
CA PHE A 262 -20.31 1.93 -0.38
C PHE A 262 -21.47 2.27 -1.33
N MET A 263 -22.72 2.05 -0.90
CA MET A 263 -23.90 2.36 -1.70
C MET A 263 -24.07 3.86 -1.95
N SER A 264 -23.63 4.70 -1.03
CA SER A 264 -23.61 6.17 -1.20
C SER A 264 -22.58 6.58 -2.25
N VAL A 265 -21.38 6.00 -2.22
CA VAL A 265 -20.34 6.20 -3.24
C VAL A 265 -20.80 5.69 -4.61
N ASP A 266 -21.34 4.47 -4.67
CA ASP A 266 -21.90 3.87 -5.88
C ASP A 266 -23.01 4.75 -6.49
N ARG A 267 -23.89 5.31 -5.66
CA ARG A 267 -24.92 6.26 -6.11
C ARG A 267 -24.30 7.55 -6.62
N TYR A 268 -23.29 8.09 -5.94
CA TYR A 268 -22.56 9.28 -6.39
C TYR A 268 -21.93 9.05 -7.77
N ILE A 269 -21.16 7.98 -7.95
CA ILE A 269 -20.53 7.60 -9.22
C ILE A 269 -21.59 7.50 -10.32
N ARG A 270 -22.68 6.75 -10.09
CA ARG A 270 -23.76 6.60 -11.09
C ARG A 270 -24.46 7.90 -11.45
N LYS A 271 -24.76 8.76 -10.48
CA LYS A 271 -25.54 9.98 -10.69
C LYS A 271 -24.72 11.16 -11.20
N LYS A 272 -23.44 11.25 -10.81
CA LYS A 272 -22.58 12.41 -11.10
C LYS A 272 -21.60 12.12 -12.23
N ILE A 273 -21.03 10.93 -12.27
CA ILE A 273 -19.99 10.56 -13.27
C ILE A 273 -20.63 9.82 -14.45
N LEU A 274 -21.48 8.82 -14.18
CA LEU A 274 -21.96 7.87 -15.19
C LEU A 274 -23.39 8.12 -15.68
N LYS A 275 -23.93 9.34 -15.49
CA LYS A 275 -25.34 9.67 -15.79
C LYS A 275 -25.73 9.30 -17.23
N GLN A 276 -24.81 9.47 -18.18
CA GLN A 276 -25.02 9.22 -19.61
C GLN A 276 -24.74 7.76 -20.04
N HIS A 277 -24.21 6.92 -19.14
CA HIS A 277 -23.76 5.56 -19.45
C HIS A 277 -24.62 4.46 -18.80
N LYS A 278 -25.81 4.82 -18.27
CA LYS A 278 -26.72 3.86 -17.64
C LYS A 278 -27.06 2.67 -18.54
N ASN A 279 -27.47 2.95 -19.77
CA ASN A 279 -27.82 1.90 -20.73
C ASN A 279 -26.59 1.05 -21.09
N CYS A 280 -25.40 1.64 -21.17
CA CYS A 280 -24.16 0.90 -21.45
C CYS A 280 -23.85 -0.10 -20.33
N ILE A 281 -24.01 0.31 -19.08
CA ILE A 281 -23.87 -0.54 -17.89
C ILE A 281 -24.89 -1.68 -17.96
N GLU A 282 -26.16 -1.38 -18.20
CA GLU A 282 -27.22 -2.39 -18.31
C GLU A 282 -26.96 -3.39 -19.43
N ASN A 283 -26.51 -2.92 -20.61
CA ASN A 283 -26.19 -3.80 -21.74
C ASN A 283 -25.07 -4.78 -21.40
N MET A 284 -24.03 -4.31 -20.71
CA MET A 284 -22.91 -5.15 -20.28
C MET A 284 -23.36 -6.15 -19.21
N LEU A 285 -24.11 -5.72 -18.19
CA LEU A 285 -24.59 -6.58 -17.11
C LEU A 285 -25.60 -7.65 -17.58
N GLU A 286 -26.36 -7.37 -18.64
CA GLU A 286 -27.36 -8.29 -19.21
C GLU A 286 -26.84 -9.08 -20.42
N LEU A 287 -25.58 -8.87 -20.81
CA LEU A 287 -24.96 -9.47 -22.00
C LEU A 287 -25.84 -9.30 -23.24
N LYS A 288 -26.20 -8.05 -23.55
CA LYS A 288 -27.05 -7.76 -24.70
C LYS A 288 -26.28 -7.80 -26.01
N LYS A 289 -26.84 -8.49 -27.01
CA LYS A 289 -26.36 -8.48 -28.41
C LYS A 289 -27.52 -8.67 -29.40
N GLY A 290 -27.24 -8.47 -30.69
CA GLY A 290 -28.15 -8.85 -31.76
C GLY A 290 -28.25 -10.37 -31.93
N GLU A 291 -29.37 -10.84 -32.49
CA GLU A 291 -29.45 -12.23 -32.95
C GLU A 291 -28.49 -12.45 -34.13
N GLY A 292 -27.72 -13.54 -34.11
CA GLY A 292 -26.68 -13.81 -35.09
C GLY A 292 -25.46 -12.87 -35.07
N ALA A 293 -25.45 -11.81 -34.26
CA ALA A 293 -24.36 -10.83 -34.22
C ALA A 293 -23.37 -11.08 -33.07
N GLU A 294 -22.17 -10.50 -33.19
CA GLU A 294 -21.17 -10.44 -32.12
C GLU A 294 -21.62 -9.53 -30.96
N PHE A 295 -20.91 -9.59 -29.83
CA PHE A 295 -21.14 -8.66 -28.74
C PHE A 295 -20.70 -7.24 -29.16
N PRO A 296 -21.48 -6.21 -28.81
CA PRO A 296 -21.10 -4.84 -29.13
C PRO A 296 -19.82 -4.43 -28.40
N PRO A 297 -19.05 -3.46 -28.93
CA PRO A 297 -17.91 -2.89 -28.23
C PRO A 297 -18.27 -2.42 -26.82
N ILE A 298 -17.40 -2.70 -25.85
CA ILE A 298 -17.64 -2.34 -24.46
C ILE A 298 -17.39 -0.84 -24.30
N CYS A 299 -18.34 -0.15 -23.65
CA CYS A 299 -18.15 1.23 -23.22
C CYS A 299 -17.11 1.30 -22.09
N PRO A 300 -16.03 2.09 -22.21
CA PRO A 300 -15.01 2.20 -21.14
C PRO A 300 -15.60 2.60 -19.78
N TYR A 301 -16.56 3.52 -19.75
CA TYR A 301 -17.24 3.91 -18.51
C TYR A 301 -18.08 2.78 -17.88
N ALA A 302 -18.69 1.92 -18.71
CA ALA A 302 -19.40 0.74 -18.23
C ALA A 302 -18.44 -0.32 -17.72
N TYR A 303 -17.35 -0.56 -18.46
CA TYR A 303 -16.24 -1.44 -18.08
C TYR A 303 -15.70 -1.07 -16.69
N ALA A 304 -15.30 0.20 -16.52
CA ALA A 304 -14.75 0.70 -15.26
C ALA A 304 -15.70 0.44 -14.09
N TYR A 305 -16.97 0.78 -14.25
CA TYR A 305 -17.98 0.63 -13.20
C TYR A 305 -18.26 -0.83 -12.82
N VAL A 306 -18.46 -1.69 -13.83
CA VAL A 306 -18.82 -3.09 -13.62
C VAL A 306 -17.68 -3.83 -12.91
N PHE A 307 -16.44 -3.65 -13.37
CA PHE A 307 -15.29 -4.33 -12.75
C PHE A 307 -14.82 -3.69 -11.45
N TRP A 308 -15.00 -2.38 -11.26
CA TRP A 308 -14.85 -1.73 -9.95
C TRP A 308 -15.78 -2.36 -8.91
N ARG A 309 -17.08 -2.53 -9.22
CA ARG A 309 -18.02 -3.19 -8.30
C ARG A 309 -17.64 -4.64 -8.06
N LYS A 310 -17.36 -5.39 -9.12
CA LYS A 310 -17.02 -6.83 -9.03
C LYS A 310 -15.80 -7.05 -8.15
N SER A 311 -14.73 -6.26 -8.33
CA SER A 311 -13.49 -6.40 -7.57
C SER A 311 -13.63 -5.94 -6.11
N ILE A 312 -14.26 -4.79 -5.84
CA ILE A 312 -14.47 -4.31 -4.45
C ILE A 312 -15.29 -5.31 -3.62
N LEU A 313 -16.38 -5.82 -4.20
CA LEU A 313 -17.32 -6.69 -3.51
C LEU A 313 -16.90 -8.18 -3.59
N LYS A 314 -15.86 -8.51 -4.36
CA LYS A 314 -15.44 -9.87 -4.70
C LYS A 314 -16.61 -10.74 -5.22
N ILE A 315 -17.41 -10.19 -6.12
CA ILE A 315 -18.54 -10.91 -6.74
C ILE A 315 -17.98 -11.92 -7.76
N GLU A 316 -18.55 -13.12 -7.79
CA GLU A 316 -18.15 -14.21 -8.68
C GLU A 316 -18.30 -13.85 -10.17
N HIS A 317 -19.41 -13.23 -10.56
CA HIS A 317 -19.70 -12.86 -11.94
C HIS A 317 -19.88 -11.35 -12.09
N PHE A 318 -19.51 -10.81 -13.26
CA PHE A 318 -19.73 -9.40 -13.54
C PHE A 318 -21.17 -9.13 -14.00
N TYR A 319 -21.84 -10.13 -14.55
CA TYR A 319 -23.23 -10.04 -15.01
C TYR A 319 -24.23 -10.26 -13.87
N ARG A 320 -25.47 -9.82 -14.10
CA ARG A 320 -26.51 -9.76 -13.05
C ARG A 320 -27.20 -11.11 -12.84
N THR A 321 -26.83 -11.84 -11.79
CA THR A 321 -27.49 -13.10 -11.39
C THR A 321 -28.80 -12.92 -10.62
N SER A 322 -29.00 -11.79 -9.94
CA SER A 322 -30.25 -11.48 -9.22
C SER A 322 -30.57 -9.96 -9.22
N ARG A 323 -31.79 -9.60 -8.80
CA ARG A 323 -32.19 -8.19 -8.62
C ARG A 323 -31.60 -7.54 -7.36
N SER A 324 -30.93 -8.30 -6.49
CA SER A 324 -30.29 -7.74 -5.29
C SER A 324 -29.09 -6.85 -5.65
N ASP A 325 -28.52 -6.16 -4.66
CA ASP A 325 -27.34 -5.32 -4.83
C ASP A 325 -26.03 -6.12 -5.04
N GLY A 326 -26.11 -7.46 -5.01
CA GLY A 326 -24.99 -8.37 -5.15
C GLY A 326 -24.11 -8.48 -3.91
N ILE A 327 -24.54 -7.92 -2.77
CA ILE A 327 -23.78 -7.93 -1.53
C ILE A 327 -24.29 -9.09 -0.67
N ALA A 328 -23.43 -10.10 -0.48
CA ALA A 328 -23.74 -11.24 0.38
C ALA A 328 -23.91 -10.79 1.86
N PRO A 329 -24.86 -11.36 2.61
CA PRO A 329 -25.00 -11.05 4.03
C PRO A 329 -23.73 -11.41 4.81
N PRO A 330 -23.47 -10.75 5.96
CA PRO A 330 -22.31 -11.07 6.78
C PRO A 330 -22.44 -12.49 7.34
N LYS A 331 -21.32 -13.20 7.46
CA LYS A 331 -21.29 -14.47 8.20
C LYS A 331 -21.48 -14.21 9.70
N LEU A 332 -22.33 -15.01 10.35
CA LEU A 332 -22.42 -15.02 11.81
C LEU A 332 -21.01 -15.26 12.39
N PHE A 333 -20.69 -14.55 13.47
CA PHE A 333 -19.44 -14.64 14.25
C PHE A 333 -18.18 -13.90 13.76
N LEU A 334 -18.11 -13.40 12.51
CA LEU A 334 -16.93 -12.68 12.02
C LEU A 334 -17.20 -11.19 11.79
N PHE A 335 -16.22 -10.33 12.11
CA PHE A 335 -16.25 -8.94 11.64
C PHE A 335 -16.03 -8.93 10.13
N GLU A 336 -17.12 -8.74 9.41
CA GLU A 336 -17.12 -8.66 7.95
C GLU A 336 -17.54 -7.27 7.49
N TYR A 337 -17.00 -6.87 6.35
CA TYR A 337 -17.37 -5.63 5.68
C TYR A 337 -17.92 -5.96 4.29
N ALA A 338 -18.81 -5.11 3.77
CA ALA A 338 -19.34 -5.27 2.41
C ALA A 338 -18.23 -5.08 1.36
N THR A 339 -17.28 -4.19 1.63
CA THR A 339 -16.11 -3.92 0.78
C THR A 339 -14.99 -4.95 0.97
N LYS A 340 -15.24 -6.19 0.51
CA LYS A 340 -14.37 -7.37 0.71
C LYS A 340 -12.93 -7.21 0.24
N LEU A 341 -12.66 -6.35 -0.76
CA LEU A 341 -11.29 -6.11 -1.25
C LEU A 341 -10.37 -5.48 -0.20
N ILE A 342 -10.90 -4.60 0.67
CA ILE A 342 -10.14 -3.86 1.70
C ILE A 342 -10.45 -4.33 3.12
N GLN A 343 -11.09 -5.48 3.27
CA GLN A 343 -11.55 -5.98 4.57
C GLN A 343 -10.40 -6.13 5.58
N ASP A 344 -9.22 -6.54 5.14
CA ASP A 344 -8.08 -6.78 6.03
C ASP A 344 -7.51 -5.47 6.57
N GLU A 345 -7.44 -4.42 5.73
CA GLU A 345 -7.08 -3.07 6.14
C GLU A 345 -8.09 -2.50 7.13
N LEU A 346 -9.39 -2.66 6.87
CA LEU A 346 -10.43 -2.21 7.79
C LEU A 346 -10.35 -2.93 9.14
N LYS A 347 -10.07 -4.23 9.14
CA LYS A 347 -9.82 -5.01 10.37
C LYS A 347 -8.59 -4.50 11.12
N TYR A 348 -7.50 -4.21 10.41
CA TYR A 348 -6.28 -3.65 11.00
C TYR A 348 -6.55 -2.29 11.67
N TYR A 349 -7.25 -1.38 10.97
CA TYR A 349 -7.62 -0.08 11.54
C TYR A 349 -8.49 -0.25 12.79
N ARG A 350 -9.46 -1.17 12.76
CA ARG A 350 -10.31 -1.46 13.91
C ARG A 350 -9.49 -1.98 15.08
N SER A 351 -8.67 -3.02 14.89
CA SER A 351 -7.90 -3.63 15.98
C SER A 351 -6.94 -2.64 16.62
N ARG A 352 -6.23 -1.86 15.80
CA ARG A 352 -5.28 -0.83 16.29
C ARG A 352 -6.01 0.31 17.00
N PHE A 353 -7.15 0.78 16.50
CA PHE A 353 -7.94 1.78 17.21
C PHE A 353 -8.43 1.27 18.58
N MET A 354 -8.90 0.01 18.64
CA MET A 354 -9.33 -0.61 19.89
C MET A 354 -8.19 -0.74 20.90
N GLU A 355 -6.98 -1.03 20.42
CA GLU A 355 -5.78 -1.15 21.26
C GLU A 355 -5.27 0.21 21.75
N TYR A 356 -5.24 1.22 20.90
CA TYR A 356 -4.56 2.49 21.20
C TYR A 356 -5.42 3.50 21.97
N SER A 357 -6.74 3.38 21.95
CA SER A 357 -7.63 4.36 22.57
C SER A 357 -8.13 3.92 23.93
N SER A 358 -8.11 4.82 24.90
CA SER A 358 -8.76 4.65 26.22
C SER A 358 -10.21 5.17 26.21
N ILE A 359 -10.76 5.44 25.01
CA ILE A 359 -12.14 5.92 24.84
C ILE A 359 -13.11 4.86 25.41
N PRO A 360 -14.11 5.28 26.21
CA PRO A 360 -15.16 4.40 26.70
C PRO A 360 -15.82 3.57 25.60
N ILE A 361 -16.11 2.30 25.89
CA ILE A 361 -16.60 1.30 24.90
C ILE A 361 -17.85 1.79 24.15
N ASP A 362 -18.74 2.50 24.84
CA ASP A 362 -19.97 3.10 24.29
C ASP A 362 -19.71 4.11 23.16
N ARG A 363 -18.58 4.83 23.21
CA ARG A 363 -18.19 5.80 22.16
C ARG A 363 -17.22 5.22 21.14
N LYS A 364 -16.44 4.21 21.56
CA LYS A 364 -15.37 3.59 20.75
C LYS A 364 -15.90 3.01 19.44
N GLU A 365 -17.08 2.40 19.46
CA GLU A 365 -17.70 1.81 18.26
C GLU A 365 -18.17 2.84 17.24
N ALA A 366 -18.83 3.91 17.68
CA ALA A 366 -19.24 4.98 16.77
C ALA A 366 -18.01 5.64 16.11
N ALA A 367 -16.97 5.88 16.91
CA ALA A 367 -15.71 6.44 16.47
C ALA A 367 -14.99 5.56 15.43
N VAL A 368 -14.85 4.26 15.73
CA VAL A 368 -14.19 3.35 14.79
C VAL A 368 -15.00 3.18 13.51
N ASN A 369 -16.32 3.08 13.58
CA ASN A 369 -17.13 2.95 12.38
C ASN A 369 -17.03 4.18 11.48
N TRP A 370 -17.05 5.40 12.04
CA TRP A 370 -16.83 6.61 11.25
C TRP A 370 -15.47 6.61 10.55
N LEU A 371 -14.43 6.19 11.25
CA LEU A 371 -13.08 6.08 10.72
C LEU A 371 -13.02 5.11 9.54
N LEU A 372 -13.58 3.91 9.71
CA LEU A 372 -13.67 2.88 8.67
C LEU A 372 -14.51 3.32 7.48
N ASN A 373 -15.61 4.02 7.74
CA ASN A 373 -16.48 4.61 6.73
C ASN A 373 -15.74 5.67 5.91
N ARG A 374 -14.89 6.48 6.55
CA ARG A 374 -14.06 7.47 5.86
C ARG A 374 -13.02 6.81 4.95
N ILE A 375 -12.31 5.80 5.45
CA ILE A 375 -11.36 5.01 4.65
C ILE A 375 -12.07 4.39 3.44
N THR A 376 -13.23 3.78 3.67
CA THR A 376 -14.03 3.14 2.63
C THR A 376 -14.43 4.12 1.54
N ALA A 377 -14.94 5.30 1.91
CA ALA A 377 -15.36 6.31 0.94
C ALA A 377 -14.20 6.80 0.06
N GLU A 378 -13.05 7.12 0.66
CA GLU A 378 -11.87 7.59 -0.07
C GLU A 378 -11.29 6.48 -0.98
N PHE A 379 -11.14 5.26 -0.46
CA PHE A 379 -10.65 4.12 -1.25
C PHE A 379 -11.57 3.83 -2.44
N CYS A 380 -12.89 3.76 -2.22
CA CYS A 380 -13.83 3.42 -3.29
C CYS A 380 -13.76 4.41 -4.46
N ILE A 381 -13.59 5.71 -4.18
CA ILE A 381 -13.44 6.74 -5.21
C ILE A 381 -12.10 6.62 -5.93
N ASN A 382 -10.99 6.48 -5.18
CA ASN A 382 -9.66 6.34 -5.78
C ASN A 382 -9.58 5.11 -6.69
N PHE A 383 -10.11 3.98 -6.21
CA PHE A 383 -10.10 2.73 -6.95
C PHE A 383 -11.00 2.77 -8.18
N PHE A 384 -12.13 3.48 -8.12
CA PHE A 384 -12.94 3.72 -9.33
C PHE A 384 -12.18 4.53 -10.38
N ASN A 385 -11.43 5.56 -9.98
CA ASN A 385 -10.64 6.36 -10.91
C ASN A 385 -9.51 5.53 -11.55
N GLU A 386 -8.91 4.60 -10.80
CA GLU A 386 -7.90 3.69 -11.34
C GLU A 386 -8.50 2.70 -12.35
N TRP A 387 -9.70 2.17 -12.08
CA TRP A 387 -10.45 1.41 -13.08
C TRP A 387 -10.77 2.23 -14.33
N LEU A 388 -11.10 3.52 -14.16
CA LEU A 388 -11.34 4.42 -15.29
C LEU A 388 -10.08 4.66 -16.12
N ARG A 389 -8.91 4.76 -15.47
CA ARG A 389 -7.61 4.94 -16.14
C ARG A 389 -7.30 3.82 -17.13
N ILE A 390 -7.58 2.58 -16.77
CA ILE A 390 -7.31 1.39 -17.61
C ILE A 390 -8.49 0.99 -18.51
N ALA A 391 -9.62 1.69 -18.41
CA ALA A 391 -10.88 1.22 -19.00
C ALA A 391 -10.90 1.22 -20.53
N GLN A 392 -10.18 2.17 -21.16
CA GLN A 392 -10.15 2.27 -22.61
C GLN A 392 -9.51 1.04 -23.24
N GLU A 393 -8.35 0.65 -22.73
CA GLU A 393 -7.57 -0.51 -23.18
C GLU A 393 -8.29 -1.81 -22.85
N GLY A 394 -8.70 -2.00 -21.59
CA GLY A 394 -9.40 -3.22 -21.17
C GLY A 394 -10.73 -3.45 -21.91
N ALA A 395 -11.46 -2.38 -22.23
CA ALA A 395 -12.69 -2.47 -23.03
C ALA A 395 -12.42 -2.82 -24.50
N ALA A 396 -11.35 -2.30 -25.09
CA ALA A 396 -10.97 -2.59 -26.48
C ALA A 396 -10.43 -4.03 -26.64
N GLU A 397 -9.64 -4.49 -25.67
CA GLU A 397 -9.05 -5.83 -25.67
C GLU A 397 -10.01 -6.92 -25.17
N ILE A 398 -11.14 -6.53 -24.57
CA ILE A 398 -12.08 -7.43 -23.88
C ILE A 398 -11.29 -8.31 -22.91
N LYS A 399 -10.57 -7.64 -22.00
CA LYS A 399 -9.68 -8.26 -21.02
C LYS A 399 -9.81 -7.50 -19.71
N VAL A 400 -9.65 -8.22 -18.60
CA VAL A 400 -9.54 -7.64 -17.26
C VAL A 400 -8.18 -7.93 -16.64
N PRO A 401 -7.68 -7.07 -15.74
CA PRO A 401 -6.52 -7.39 -14.94
C PRO A 401 -6.77 -8.63 -14.09
N ASN A 402 -5.74 -9.45 -13.91
CA ASN A 402 -5.78 -10.58 -12.98
C ASN A 402 -5.70 -10.09 -11.52
N TRP A 403 -5.89 -11.00 -10.56
CA TRP A 403 -5.85 -10.65 -9.13
C TRP A 403 -4.53 -10.02 -8.66
N ASN A 404 -3.38 -10.38 -9.22
CA ASN A 404 -2.10 -9.76 -8.83
C ASN A 404 -2.06 -8.29 -9.27
N GLU A 405 -2.52 -7.99 -10.48
CA GLU A 405 -2.63 -6.62 -10.99
C GLU A 405 -3.67 -5.82 -10.18
N ILE A 406 -4.80 -6.43 -9.82
CA ILE A 406 -5.81 -5.81 -8.94
C ILE A 406 -5.23 -5.50 -7.56
N HIS A 407 -4.38 -6.37 -7.00
CA HIS A 407 -3.72 -6.11 -5.72
C HIS A 407 -2.71 -4.96 -5.81
N ILE A 408 -1.99 -4.82 -6.93
CA ILE A 408 -1.14 -3.67 -7.20
C ILE A 408 -1.98 -2.39 -7.29
N MET A 409 -3.08 -2.41 -8.06
CA MET A 409 -4.02 -1.29 -8.15
C MET A 409 -4.58 -0.92 -6.76
N LYS A 410 -5.00 -1.91 -5.96
CA LYS A 410 -5.49 -1.71 -4.58
C LYS A 410 -4.45 -0.96 -3.73
N ALA A 411 -3.19 -1.40 -3.74
CA ALA A 411 -2.12 -0.78 -2.97
C ALA A 411 -1.88 0.68 -3.39
N ASN A 412 -1.95 0.98 -4.68
CA ASN A 412 -1.79 2.33 -5.23
C ASN A 412 -2.98 3.25 -4.92
N CYS A 413 -4.18 2.70 -4.83
CA CYS A 413 -5.41 3.45 -4.55
C CYS A 413 -5.68 3.67 -3.07
N PHE A 414 -4.98 2.96 -2.17
CA PHE A 414 -5.21 3.10 -0.74
C PHE A 414 -4.95 4.53 -0.29
N PRO A 415 -5.92 5.18 0.39
CA PRO A 415 -5.82 6.59 0.70
C PRO A 415 -4.65 6.86 1.66
N ARG A 416 -3.88 7.92 1.36
CA ARG A 416 -2.85 8.43 2.28
C ARG A 416 -3.49 9.29 3.35
N ILE A 417 -3.89 8.63 4.43
CA ILE A 417 -4.65 9.23 5.53
C ILE A 417 -4.08 8.81 6.88
N ALA A 418 -4.17 9.74 7.83
CA ALA A 418 -3.83 9.51 9.22
C ALA A 418 -4.93 10.10 10.10
N PHE A 419 -5.24 9.41 11.18
CA PHE A 419 -6.18 9.88 12.20
C PHE A 419 -5.41 10.19 13.47
N LYS A 420 -5.60 11.39 14.00
CA LYS A 420 -5.00 11.86 15.25
C LYS A 420 -6.07 11.91 16.32
N PHE A 421 -5.78 11.36 17.49
CA PHE A 421 -6.65 11.47 18.67
C PHE A 421 -5.81 11.48 19.93
N ASN A 422 -6.35 12.03 21.02
CA ASN A 422 -5.71 11.88 22.33
C ASN A 422 -6.13 10.52 22.91
N GLY A 423 -5.16 9.69 23.27
CA GLY A 423 -5.40 8.37 23.83
C GLY A 423 -6.19 8.40 25.14
N ASN A 424 -6.09 9.49 25.90
CA ASN A 424 -6.67 9.68 27.23
C ASN A 424 -7.91 10.59 27.24
N ASP A 425 -8.29 11.17 26.10
CA ASP A 425 -9.43 12.10 26.04
C ASP A 425 -10.78 11.35 26.05
N PRO A 426 -11.60 11.50 27.11
CA PRO A 426 -12.92 10.85 27.19
C PRO A 426 -13.92 11.43 26.18
N ILE A 427 -13.68 12.65 25.66
CA ILE A 427 -14.55 13.30 24.67
C ILE A 427 -14.44 12.58 23.31
N GLY A 428 -13.31 11.91 23.05
CA GLY A 428 -13.13 11.06 21.87
C GLY A 428 -13.02 11.82 20.57
N GLN A 429 -12.43 13.02 20.59
CA GLN A 429 -12.20 13.79 19.37
C GLN A 429 -11.18 13.10 18.47
N ILE A 430 -11.54 12.88 17.21
CA ILE A 430 -10.66 12.36 16.19
C ILE A 430 -10.48 13.43 15.12
N GLU A 431 -9.24 13.85 14.92
CA GLU A 431 -8.80 14.63 13.77
C GLU A 431 -8.46 13.70 12.61
N PHE A 432 -8.93 14.04 11.42
CA PHE A 432 -8.60 13.34 10.17
C PHE A 432 -7.65 14.22 9.34
N SER A 433 -6.61 13.60 8.78
CA SER A 433 -5.69 14.23 7.82
C SER A 433 -5.62 13.41 6.55
N ARG A 434 -5.56 14.07 5.39
CA ARG A 434 -5.32 13.43 4.08
C ARG A 434 -4.35 14.23 3.23
N LEU A 435 -3.52 13.54 2.44
CA LEU A 435 -2.79 14.17 1.36
C LEU A 435 -3.71 14.26 0.14
N GLN A 436 -3.86 15.46 -0.42
CA GLN A 436 -4.52 15.61 -1.71
C GLN A 436 -3.56 15.17 -2.81
N TYR A 437 -4.04 14.29 -3.69
CA TYR A 437 -3.40 14.04 -4.97
C TYR A 437 -4.02 14.96 -6.02
N GLU A 438 -3.21 15.41 -6.96
CA GLU A 438 -3.73 15.96 -8.20
C GLU A 438 -4.59 14.88 -8.86
N LYS A 439 -5.87 15.19 -9.04
CA LYS A 439 -6.78 14.30 -9.74
C LYS A 439 -6.50 14.44 -11.22
N ASP A 440 -5.75 13.51 -11.79
CA ASP A 440 -5.78 13.31 -13.23
C ASP A 440 -7.23 13.02 -13.61
N LYS A 441 -7.85 13.96 -14.34
CA LYS A 441 -9.19 13.76 -14.89
C LYS A 441 -9.05 12.84 -16.08
N SER A 442 -8.96 11.54 -15.84
CA SER A 442 -9.02 10.52 -16.89
C SER A 442 -10.37 10.66 -17.62
N GLN A 443 -10.35 11.16 -18.86
CA GLN A 443 -11.50 11.15 -19.75
C GLN A 443 -11.33 9.99 -20.73
N CYS A 444 -12.27 9.05 -20.72
CA CYS A 444 -12.28 7.98 -21.71
C CYS A 444 -13.03 8.44 -22.96
N ILE A 445 -12.56 8.01 -24.13
CA ILE A 445 -13.24 8.30 -25.39
C ILE A 445 -14.38 7.30 -25.52
N TYR A 446 -15.62 7.82 -25.52
CA TYR A 446 -16.80 6.99 -25.69
C TYR A 446 -17.05 6.70 -27.17
N PRO A 447 -17.16 5.41 -27.60
CA PRO A 447 -17.26 5.06 -29.02
C PRO A 447 -18.48 5.61 -29.76
N SER A 448 -19.60 5.96 -29.10
CA SER A 448 -20.76 6.49 -29.83
C SER A 448 -21.75 7.35 -29.05
N ASN A 449 -21.60 8.66 -29.16
CA ASN A 449 -22.60 9.61 -28.64
C ASN A 449 -23.86 9.72 -29.54
N ASN A 450 -24.04 8.81 -30.50
CA ASN A 450 -25.08 8.92 -31.52
C ASN A 450 -26.40 8.27 -31.06
N ASN A 451 -27.50 9.02 -31.11
CA ASN A 451 -28.83 8.56 -30.65
C ASN A 451 -29.33 7.30 -31.39
N LYS A 452 -28.86 7.07 -32.61
CA LYS A 452 -29.21 5.90 -33.43
C LYS A 452 -28.67 4.59 -32.84
N GLU A 453 -27.42 4.58 -32.38
CA GLU A 453 -26.80 3.40 -31.75
C GLU A 453 -27.41 3.09 -30.39
N ARG A 454 -27.70 4.13 -29.59
CA ARG A 454 -28.47 3.96 -28.33
C ARG A 454 -29.83 3.30 -28.57
N ARG A 455 -30.53 3.65 -29.65
CA ARG A 455 -31.81 2.99 -30.02
C ARG A 455 -31.61 1.54 -30.46
N MET A 456 -30.52 1.22 -31.16
CA MET A 456 -30.21 -0.17 -31.55
C MET A 456 -29.89 -1.03 -30.32
N LEU A 457 -29.09 -0.51 -29.38
CA LEU A 457 -28.76 -1.19 -28.12
C LEU A 457 -30.02 -1.56 -27.32
N ASN A 458 -31.04 -0.70 -27.30
CA ASN A 458 -32.30 -0.98 -26.61
C ASN A 458 -33.11 -2.13 -27.23
N LYS A 459 -32.88 -2.48 -28.50
CA LYS A 459 -33.56 -3.59 -29.21
C LYS A 459 -32.83 -4.93 -29.07
N MET A 460 -31.63 -4.95 -28.48
CA MET A 460 -30.84 -6.16 -28.32
C MET A 460 -31.44 -7.12 -27.28
N LYS A 461 -31.29 -8.42 -27.51
CA LYS A 461 -31.75 -9.48 -26.60
C LYS A 461 -30.66 -9.78 -25.58
N SER A 462 -31.06 -10.18 -24.37
CA SER A 462 -30.14 -10.59 -23.31
C SER A 462 -29.71 -12.04 -23.50
N PHE A 463 -28.39 -12.29 -23.44
CA PHE A 463 -27.77 -13.61 -23.55
C PHE A 463 -27.12 -14.02 -22.22
N HIS A 464 -27.79 -13.71 -21.11
CA HIS A 464 -27.37 -14.13 -19.77
C HIS A 464 -27.15 -15.65 -19.72
N PRO A 465 -26.08 -16.19 -19.08
CA PRO A 465 -25.75 -17.62 -19.15
C PRO A 465 -26.89 -18.54 -18.73
N LEU A 466 -27.61 -18.18 -17.66
CA LEU A 466 -28.82 -18.91 -17.24
C LEU A 466 -29.92 -18.95 -18.32
N LYS A 467 -30.17 -17.84 -19.03
CA LYS A 467 -31.16 -17.81 -20.12
C LYS A 467 -30.73 -18.66 -21.30
N VAL A 468 -29.42 -18.67 -21.60
CA VAL A 468 -28.85 -19.50 -22.66
C VAL A 468 -28.93 -20.98 -22.27
N ALA A 469 -28.65 -21.32 -21.01
CA ALA A 469 -28.82 -22.66 -20.48
C ALA A 469 -30.28 -23.15 -20.57
N MET A 470 -31.24 -22.31 -20.18
CA MET A 470 -32.67 -22.61 -20.34
C MET A 470 -33.04 -22.86 -21.81
N LYS A 471 -32.57 -22.03 -22.75
CA LYS A 471 -32.80 -22.25 -24.19
C LYS A 471 -32.26 -23.60 -24.68
N ILE A 472 -31.15 -24.08 -24.14
CA ILE A 472 -30.58 -25.40 -24.48
C ILE A 472 -31.43 -26.52 -23.89
N MET A 473 -31.89 -26.37 -22.64
CA MET A 473 -32.78 -27.34 -22.01
C MET A 473 -34.10 -27.47 -22.79
N ASP A 474 -34.67 -26.34 -23.22
CA ASP A 474 -35.91 -26.32 -24.00
C ASP A 474 -35.71 -26.84 -25.43
N ASN A 475 -34.55 -26.57 -26.05
CA ASN A 475 -34.21 -27.02 -27.40
C ASN A 475 -32.69 -27.26 -27.57
N PRO A 476 -32.21 -28.51 -27.45
CA PRO A 476 -30.78 -28.84 -27.43
C PRO A 476 -30.15 -28.92 -28.83
N SER A 477 -30.41 -27.93 -29.68
CA SER A 477 -29.85 -27.83 -31.03
C SER A 477 -28.35 -27.55 -31.02
N ASN A 478 -27.65 -27.93 -32.10
CA ASN A 478 -26.22 -27.59 -32.29
C ASN A 478 -25.98 -26.07 -32.30
N GLU A 479 -26.95 -25.29 -32.79
CA GLU A 479 -26.87 -23.83 -32.78
C GLU A 479 -26.90 -23.26 -31.34
N ASN A 480 -27.80 -23.77 -30.49
CA ASN A 480 -27.88 -23.33 -29.10
C ASN A 480 -26.64 -23.74 -28.28
N LYS A 481 -26.04 -24.90 -28.58
CA LYS A 481 -24.76 -25.33 -27.97
C LYS A 481 -23.61 -24.40 -28.37
N LYS A 482 -23.46 -24.08 -29.66
CA LYS A 482 -22.46 -23.11 -30.16
C LYS A 482 -22.66 -21.72 -29.54
N LEU A 483 -23.91 -21.29 -29.37
CA LEU A 483 -24.22 -20.03 -28.70
C LEU A 483 -23.74 -20.02 -27.24
N LYS A 484 -23.94 -21.10 -26.48
CA LYS A 484 -23.42 -21.22 -25.12
C LYS A 484 -21.89 -21.16 -25.10
N GLU A 485 -21.21 -21.92 -25.96
CA GLU A 485 -19.75 -21.89 -26.04
C GLU A 485 -19.23 -20.47 -26.33
N TYR A 486 -19.86 -19.76 -27.26
CA TYR A 486 -19.53 -18.38 -27.58
C TYR A 486 -19.73 -17.42 -26.39
N VAL A 487 -20.85 -17.54 -25.68
CA VAL A 487 -21.14 -16.73 -24.48
C VAL A 487 -20.15 -17.06 -23.35
N ASP A 488 -19.87 -18.33 -23.12
CA ASP A 488 -18.92 -18.79 -22.10
C ASP A 488 -17.50 -18.27 -22.39
N GLN A 489 -17.05 -18.35 -23.65
CA GLN A 489 -15.76 -17.78 -24.07
C GLN A 489 -15.69 -16.27 -23.84
N TYR A 490 -16.74 -15.53 -24.20
CA TYR A 490 -16.81 -14.09 -23.96
C TYR A 490 -16.76 -13.74 -22.47
N VAL A 491 -17.51 -14.47 -21.64
CA VAL A 491 -17.53 -14.29 -20.18
C VAL A 491 -16.17 -14.62 -19.56
N ASN A 492 -15.52 -15.70 -20.01
CA ASN A 492 -14.23 -16.14 -19.49
C ASN A 492 -13.10 -15.14 -19.77
N ARG A 493 -13.13 -14.43 -20.91
CA ARG A 493 -12.19 -13.33 -21.20
C ARG A 493 -12.30 -12.15 -20.22
N LEU A 494 -13.43 -12.04 -19.53
CA LEU A 494 -13.77 -10.99 -18.59
C LEU A 494 -13.82 -11.50 -17.13
N ALA A 495 -13.17 -12.62 -16.85
CA ALA A 495 -12.94 -13.18 -15.52
C ALA A 495 -11.54 -12.79 -14.99
N PHE A 496 -11.43 -12.63 -13.66
CA PHE A 496 -10.18 -12.25 -12.97
C PHE A 496 -9.21 -13.42 -12.79
#